data_AF-M4BII0-F1
#
_entry.id   AF-M4BII0-F1
#
_cell.length_a   1.000
_cell.length_b   1.000
_cell.length_c   1.000
_cell.angle_alpha   90.00
_cell.angle_beta   90.00
_cell.angle_gamma   90.00
#
_symmetry.space_group_name_H-M   'P 1'
#
loop_
_entity.id
_entity.type
_entity.pdbx_description
1 polymer ?
#
loop_
_entity_poly.entity_id
_entity_poly.type
_entity_poly.pdbx_seq_one_letter_code
_entity_poly.pdbx_strand_id
1 'polypeptide(L)'
;MSSINYHHFGAKKRWYGIPSSDAGKFETVMRTQVPERFRESPDLLLHLTTMVAPSVLQDRGVRVFTLVQEPGEIILTFPKAYHSGFSEGFNCNEAVNFVLPNWIDFGKECVEMYRSYGRVSIFSHDRFVFHFGSTQSLDEYSVADCEMLLRELRRLFHEERGYKKAFLAEGLQNVEELSGDVMLDEQSMDVDDVRQCFLCKHNVFFSGVICVCNPNRLSCLRHTKQMCDCAIRKRTLLQWVSTAELRYAIRRVQTKMRALKEEGGTSNLSQLQLGGSAICDASAVSHGFQNCSSVKVCHMFM
;
A
#
# COMPACT_ATOMS: atom_id res chain seq x y z
N MET A 1 -4.32 3.11 -2.55
CA MET A 1 -5.38 2.88 -1.54
C MET A 1 -6.69 2.72 -2.30
N SER A 2 -7.74 2.23 -1.63
CA SER A 2 -9.11 2.34 -2.14
C SER A 2 -9.69 3.70 -1.76
N SER A 3 -10.74 4.15 -2.45
CA SER A 3 -11.53 5.30 -2.00
C SER A 3 -13.02 5.00 -2.05
N ILE A 4 -13.76 5.65 -1.16
CA ILE A 4 -15.22 5.67 -1.16
C ILE A 4 -15.67 7.12 -1.32
N ASN A 5 -16.66 7.36 -2.18
CA ASN A 5 -17.26 8.67 -2.40
C ASN A 5 -18.78 8.57 -2.24
N TYR A 6 -19.35 9.32 -1.30
CA TYR A 6 -20.80 9.44 -1.09
C TYR A 6 -21.30 10.76 -1.67
N HIS A 7 -22.41 10.71 -2.41
CA HIS A 7 -23.06 11.89 -2.98
C HIS A 7 -24.19 12.35 -2.05
N HIS A 8 -24.00 13.48 -1.36
CA HIS A 8 -24.98 13.98 -0.41
C HIS A 8 -26.22 14.58 -1.09
N PHE A 9 -26.03 15.52 -2.01
CA PHE A 9 -27.12 16.20 -2.72
C PHE A 9 -26.63 16.94 -3.97
N GLY A 10 -27.59 17.38 -4.79
CA GLY A 10 -27.37 18.27 -5.94
C GLY A 10 -27.36 17.55 -7.28
N ALA A 11 -26.70 18.16 -8.27
CA ALA A 11 -26.61 17.63 -9.62
C ALA A 11 -25.72 16.37 -9.68
N LYS A 12 -26.06 15.44 -10.57
CA LYS A 12 -25.32 14.19 -10.76
C LYS A 12 -23.84 14.40 -11.12
N LYS A 13 -23.00 13.42 -10.77
CA LYS A 13 -21.58 13.39 -11.09
C LYS A 13 -21.28 12.27 -12.07
N ARG A 14 -20.58 12.58 -13.16
CA ARG A 14 -20.13 11.58 -14.14
C ARG A 14 -18.73 11.11 -13.80
N TRP A 15 -18.52 9.80 -13.85
CA TRP A 15 -17.25 9.17 -13.60
C TRP A 15 -16.83 8.29 -14.77
N TYR A 16 -15.51 8.23 -14.97
CA TYR A 16 -14.83 7.32 -15.87
C TYR A 16 -13.84 6.50 -15.05
N GLY A 17 -13.92 5.17 -15.16
CA GLY A 17 -13.06 4.24 -14.43
C GLY A 17 -12.30 3.33 -15.38
N ILE A 18 -11.05 3.05 -15.05
CA ILE A 18 -10.17 2.14 -15.78
C ILE A 18 -9.74 1.04 -14.80
N PRO A 19 -9.86 -0.23 -15.19
CA PRO A 19 -9.52 -1.32 -14.30
C PRO A 19 -8.01 -1.37 -14.01
N SER A 20 -7.65 -1.82 -12.81
CA SER A 20 -6.26 -2.01 -12.38
C SER A 20 -5.48 -2.94 -13.31
N SER A 21 -6.14 -3.92 -13.93
CA SER A 21 -5.55 -4.80 -14.94
C SER A 21 -5.17 -4.08 -16.25
N ASP A 22 -5.78 -2.93 -16.56
CA ASP A 22 -5.41 -2.09 -17.70
C ASP A 22 -4.57 -0.86 -17.29
N ALA A 23 -4.15 -0.75 -16.02
CA ALA A 23 -3.35 0.37 -15.53
C ALA A 23 -2.10 0.60 -16.39
N GLY A 24 -1.30 -0.44 -16.65
CA GLY A 24 -0.09 -0.32 -17.49
C GLY A 24 -0.38 0.10 -18.94
N LYS A 25 -1.50 -0.35 -19.51
CA LYS A 25 -1.94 0.09 -20.85
C LYS A 25 -2.29 1.58 -20.83
N PHE A 26 -3.08 2.01 -19.85
CA PHE A 26 -3.43 3.41 -19.66
C PHE A 26 -2.18 4.28 -19.53
N GLU A 27 -1.22 3.90 -18.69
CA GLU A 27 0.03 4.65 -18.50
C GLU A 27 0.83 4.78 -19.81
N THR A 28 0.89 3.70 -20.59
CA THR A 28 1.54 3.70 -21.91
C THR A 28 0.84 4.65 -22.89
N VAL A 29 -0.49 4.64 -22.90
CA VAL A 29 -1.28 5.57 -23.72
C VAL A 29 -1.06 7.01 -23.27
N MET A 30 -1.04 7.28 -21.96
CA MET A 30 -0.80 8.63 -21.44
C MET A 30 0.59 9.15 -21.84
N ARG A 31 1.65 8.34 -21.69
CA ARG A 31 3.02 8.72 -22.08
C ARG A 31 3.15 9.08 -23.56
N THR A 32 2.38 8.41 -24.41
CA THR A 32 2.39 8.66 -25.85
C THR A 32 1.45 9.80 -26.28
N GLN A 33 0.41 10.10 -25.52
CA GLN A 33 -0.54 11.19 -25.81
C GLN A 33 -0.02 12.56 -25.36
N VAL A 34 0.69 12.64 -24.24
CA VAL A 34 1.22 13.89 -23.69
C VAL A 34 2.72 13.79 -23.39
N PRO A 35 3.57 13.45 -24.39
CA PRO A 35 4.98 13.14 -24.16
C PRO A 35 5.77 14.33 -23.59
N GLU A 36 5.46 15.56 -24.02
CA GLU A 36 6.09 16.78 -23.51
C GLU A 36 5.93 16.89 -21.98
N ARG A 37 4.71 16.67 -21.46
CA ARG A 37 4.42 16.76 -20.02
C ARG A 37 5.16 15.71 -19.20
N PHE A 38 5.36 14.50 -19.74
CA PHE A 38 6.14 13.46 -19.08
C PHE A 38 7.64 13.73 -19.09
N ARG A 39 8.16 14.50 -20.06
CA ARG A 39 9.56 14.95 -20.03
C ARG A 39 9.78 16.01 -18.97
N GLU A 40 8.79 16.87 -18.73
CA GLU A 40 8.83 17.87 -17.66
C GLU A 40 8.59 17.27 -16.27
N SER A 41 7.65 16.33 -16.15
CA SER A 41 7.29 15.64 -14.91
C SER A 41 7.16 14.13 -15.18
N PRO A 42 8.23 13.34 -14.96
CA PRO A 42 8.20 11.89 -15.14
C PRO A 42 7.14 11.18 -14.29
N ASP A 43 6.74 11.81 -13.17
CA ASP A 43 5.73 11.37 -12.22
C ASP A 43 4.35 12.02 -12.45
N LEU A 44 4.09 12.59 -13.64
CA LEU A 44 2.86 13.31 -14.00
C LEU A 44 1.56 12.61 -13.56
N LEU A 45 1.51 11.29 -13.70
CA LEU A 45 0.31 10.50 -13.37
C LEU A 45 -0.04 10.51 -11.88
N LEU A 46 0.92 10.85 -11.03
CA LEU A 46 0.73 11.00 -9.58
C LEU A 46 0.22 12.40 -9.20
N HIS A 47 0.11 13.34 -10.14
CA HIS A 47 -0.38 14.70 -9.91
C HIS A 47 -1.88 14.87 -10.18
N LEU A 48 -2.55 13.91 -10.83
CA LEU A 48 -3.99 13.95 -11.15
C LEU A 48 -4.44 15.20 -11.95
N THR A 49 -3.55 15.84 -12.70
CA THR A 49 -3.81 17.12 -13.40
C THR A 49 -4.16 17.01 -14.88
N THR A 50 -4.13 15.80 -15.46
CA THR A 50 -4.25 15.61 -16.91
C THR A 50 -5.41 14.69 -17.25
N MET A 51 -6.33 15.19 -18.09
CA MET A 51 -7.43 14.42 -18.65
C MET A 51 -7.18 14.10 -20.12
N VAL A 52 -7.50 12.87 -20.51
CA VAL A 52 -7.55 12.42 -21.91
C VAL A 52 -8.97 11.93 -22.18
N ALA A 53 -9.50 12.25 -23.35
CA ALA A 53 -10.85 11.83 -23.71
C ALA A 53 -10.99 10.30 -23.65
N PRO A 54 -12.06 9.74 -23.05
CA PRO A 54 -12.28 8.30 -22.97
C PRO A 54 -12.17 7.57 -24.31
N SER A 55 -12.67 8.18 -25.39
CA SER A 55 -12.60 7.63 -26.75
C SER A 55 -11.15 7.35 -27.19
N VAL A 56 -10.24 8.27 -26.92
CA VAL A 56 -8.81 8.12 -27.25
C VAL A 56 -8.16 6.95 -26.51
N LEU A 57 -8.61 6.66 -25.29
CA LEU A 57 -8.15 5.51 -24.52
C LEU A 57 -8.73 4.20 -25.09
N GLN A 58 -10.01 4.20 -25.41
CA GLN A 58 -10.72 3.05 -25.99
C GLN A 58 -10.17 2.66 -27.36
N ASP A 59 -9.89 3.64 -28.22
CA ASP A 59 -9.27 3.44 -29.55
C ASP A 59 -7.89 2.76 -29.46
N ARG A 60 -7.24 2.86 -28.30
CA ARG A 60 -5.94 2.23 -27.99
C ARG A 60 -6.06 0.98 -27.13
N GLY A 61 -7.26 0.41 -27.02
CA GLY A 61 -7.52 -0.87 -26.36
C GLY A 61 -7.50 -0.81 -24.82
N VAL A 62 -7.65 0.37 -24.23
CA VAL A 62 -7.84 0.54 -22.79
C VAL A 62 -9.33 0.44 -22.48
N ARG A 63 -9.72 -0.46 -21.57
CA ARG A 63 -11.11 -0.52 -21.12
C ARG A 63 -11.45 0.71 -20.27
N VAL A 64 -12.52 1.40 -20.65
CA VAL A 64 -13.05 2.54 -19.90
C VAL A 64 -14.51 2.29 -19.60
N PHE A 65 -14.85 2.33 -18.32
CA PHE A 65 -16.21 2.23 -17.81
C PHE A 65 -16.72 3.63 -17.48
N THR A 66 -17.99 3.90 -17.78
CA THR A 66 -18.63 5.18 -17.46
C THR A 66 -19.81 4.94 -16.54
N LEU A 67 -19.95 5.77 -15.53
CA LEU A 67 -21.08 5.73 -14.61
C LEU A 67 -21.54 7.15 -14.25
N VAL A 68 -22.79 7.27 -13.85
CA VAL A 68 -23.40 8.50 -13.34
C VAL A 68 -23.83 8.24 -11.91
N GLN A 69 -23.30 9.05 -10.99
CA GLN A 69 -23.57 9.01 -9.56
C GLN A 69 -24.63 10.06 -9.22
N GLU A 70 -25.77 9.59 -8.77
CA GLU A 70 -26.91 10.37 -8.26
C GLU A 70 -26.78 10.60 -6.74
N PRO A 71 -27.50 11.58 -6.17
CA PRO A 71 -27.60 11.74 -4.72
C PRO A 71 -28.03 10.46 -3.99
N GLY A 72 -27.40 10.18 -2.86
CA GLY A 72 -27.60 8.96 -2.07
C GLY A 72 -26.75 7.76 -2.55
N GLU A 73 -26.00 7.89 -3.64
CA GLU A 73 -25.18 6.80 -4.18
C GLU A 73 -23.72 6.85 -3.71
N ILE A 74 -23.15 5.66 -3.54
CA ILE A 74 -21.75 5.45 -3.22
C ILE A 74 -20.99 4.98 -4.47
N ILE A 75 -19.81 5.57 -4.70
CA ILE A 75 -18.79 5.08 -5.63
C ILE A 75 -17.61 4.53 -4.85
N LEU A 76 -17.21 3.31 -5.19
CA LEU A 76 -16.00 2.66 -4.69
C LEU A 76 -14.93 2.66 -5.79
N THR A 77 -13.73 3.11 -5.46
CA THR A 77 -12.55 2.97 -6.32
C THR A 77 -11.57 1.97 -5.70
N PHE A 78 -11.13 1.01 -6.51
CA PHE A 78 -10.22 -0.05 -6.08
C PHE A 78 -8.76 0.39 -6.24
N PRO A 79 -7.82 -0.25 -5.52
CA PRO A 79 -6.39 0.07 -5.65
C PRO A 79 -5.92 -0.03 -7.11
N LYS A 80 -5.12 0.95 -7.55
CA LYS A 80 -4.55 1.03 -8.90
C LYS A 80 -5.59 1.18 -10.03
N ALA A 81 -6.86 1.39 -9.71
CA ALA A 81 -7.85 1.78 -10.70
C ALA A 81 -7.76 3.30 -10.97
N TYR A 82 -7.48 3.67 -12.22
CA TYR A 82 -7.50 5.08 -12.62
C TYR A 82 -8.94 5.54 -12.76
N HIS A 83 -9.21 6.77 -12.35
CA HIS A 83 -10.53 7.37 -12.50
C HIS A 83 -10.46 8.86 -12.78
N SER A 84 -11.48 9.38 -13.45
CA SER A 84 -11.70 10.81 -13.66
C SER A 84 -13.20 11.09 -13.68
N GLY A 85 -13.60 12.35 -13.67
CA GLY A 85 -15.01 12.71 -13.69
C GLY A 85 -15.25 14.19 -13.57
N PHE A 86 -16.50 14.59 -13.74
CA PHE A 86 -16.94 15.98 -13.59
C PHE A 86 -18.38 16.03 -13.04
N SER A 87 -18.69 17.09 -12.30
CA SER A 87 -20.06 17.36 -11.83
C SER A 87 -20.87 18.01 -12.95
N GLU A 88 -22.12 17.58 -13.15
CA GLU A 88 -23.01 18.15 -14.17
C GLU A 88 -23.74 19.43 -13.69
N GLY A 89 -23.44 19.88 -12.47
CA GLY A 89 -23.95 21.09 -11.86
C GLY A 89 -23.48 21.21 -10.41
N PHE A 90 -24.10 22.10 -9.65
CA PHE A 90 -23.82 22.25 -8.23
C PHE A 90 -24.20 20.99 -7.45
N ASN A 91 -23.25 20.44 -6.69
CA ASN A 91 -23.44 19.27 -5.84
C ASN A 91 -22.50 19.27 -4.64
N CYS A 92 -22.75 18.32 -3.73
CA CYS A 92 -21.90 18.06 -2.58
C CYS A 92 -21.63 16.56 -2.47
N ASN A 93 -20.34 16.20 -2.47
CA ASN A 93 -19.87 14.83 -2.27
C ASN A 93 -18.82 14.81 -1.16
N GLU A 94 -18.76 13.71 -0.44
CA GLU A 94 -17.74 13.44 0.56
C GLU A 94 -16.94 12.20 0.16
N ALA A 95 -15.64 12.19 0.42
CA ALA A 95 -14.78 11.07 0.05
C ALA A 95 -13.72 10.79 1.12
N VAL A 96 -13.39 9.52 1.29
CA VAL A 96 -12.28 9.08 2.14
C VAL A 96 -11.51 7.95 1.49
N ASN A 97 -10.19 7.92 1.73
CA ASN A 97 -9.34 6.80 1.34
C ASN A 97 -9.32 5.76 2.46
N PHE A 98 -9.32 4.48 2.09
CA PHE A 98 -9.23 3.38 3.05
C PHE A 98 -8.35 2.26 2.49
N VAL A 99 -7.99 1.33 3.37
CA VAL A 99 -7.16 0.17 3.04
C VAL A 99 -7.86 -1.10 3.53
N LEU A 100 -7.72 -2.17 2.75
CA LEU A 100 -8.10 -3.54 3.11
C LEU A 100 -6.81 -4.37 3.19
N PRO A 101 -6.81 -5.59 3.75
CA PRO A 101 -5.58 -6.37 3.93
C PRO A 101 -4.75 -6.56 2.66
N ASN A 102 -5.41 -6.77 1.51
CA ASN A 102 -4.75 -6.88 0.20
C ASN A 102 -4.00 -5.61 -0.24
N TRP A 103 -4.25 -4.46 0.41
CA TRP A 103 -3.54 -3.23 0.15
C TRP A 103 -2.04 -3.34 0.44
N ILE A 104 -1.60 -4.24 1.32
CA ILE A 104 -0.16 -4.39 1.65
C ILE A 104 0.68 -4.58 0.38
N ASP A 105 0.25 -5.46 -0.52
CA ASP A 105 0.96 -5.74 -1.77
C ASP A 105 0.97 -4.51 -2.71
N PHE A 106 -0.17 -3.79 -2.82
CA PHE A 106 -0.25 -2.56 -3.61
C PHE A 106 0.56 -1.40 -3.00
N GLY A 107 0.59 -1.29 -1.68
CA GLY A 107 1.34 -0.28 -0.94
C GLY A 107 2.85 -0.45 -1.17
N LYS A 108 3.33 -1.69 -1.10
CA LYS A 108 4.70 -2.04 -1.46
C LYS A 108 5.04 -1.68 -2.91
N GLU A 109 4.20 -2.06 -3.88
CA GLU A 109 4.43 -1.71 -5.28
C GLU A 109 4.52 -0.18 -5.47
N CYS A 110 3.62 0.55 -4.81
CA CYS A 110 3.58 2.00 -4.84
C CYS A 110 4.87 2.62 -4.28
N VAL A 111 5.38 2.10 -3.15
CA VAL A 111 6.64 2.57 -2.55
C VAL A 111 7.82 2.35 -3.48
N GLU A 112 7.93 1.18 -4.10
CA GLU A 112 9.00 0.91 -5.07
C GLU A 112 8.94 1.86 -6.28
N MET A 113 7.73 2.15 -6.76
CA MET A 113 7.52 3.14 -7.80
C MET A 113 7.94 4.55 -7.33
N TYR A 114 7.55 4.98 -6.14
CA TYR A 114 7.90 6.31 -5.60
C TYR A 114 9.42 6.46 -5.45
N ARG A 115 10.09 5.41 -4.99
CA ARG A 115 11.56 5.37 -4.91
C ARG A 115 12.21 5.58 -6.27
N SER A 116 11.65 4.99 -7.34
CA SER A 116 12.18 5.14 -8.70
C SER A 116 12.08 6.57 -9.24
N TYR A 117 11.07 7.33 -8.82
CA TYR A 117 10.87 8.73 -9.18
C TYR A 117 11.54 9.71 -8.21
N GLY A 118 12.07 9.24 -7.08
CA GLY A 118 12.55 10.12 -6.02
C GLY A 118 11.42 10.95 -5.39
N ARG A 119 10.23 10.35 -5.26
CA ARG A 119 9.03 11.00 -4.72
C ARG A 119 8.85 10.67 -3.25
N VAL A 120 8.44 11.67 -2.48
CA VAL A 120 8.07 11.52 -1.06
C VAL A 120 6.76 10.75 -0.92
N SER A 121 6.73 9.77 -0.02
CA SER A 121 5.49 9.08 0.37
C SER A 121 4.72 9.90 1.40
N ILE A 122 3.40 9.80 1.41
CA ILE A 122 2.54 10.47 2.41
C ILE A 122 2.75 9.89 3.81
N PHE A 123 3.14 8.61 3.89
CA PHE A 123 3.52 7.96 5.14
C PHE A 123 4.44 6.76 4.85
N SER A 124 5.10 6.28 5.90
CA SER A 124 5.97 5.10 5.82
C SER A 124 5.17 3.80 5.77
N HIS A 125 5.20 3.11 4.62
CA HIS A 125 4.63 1.77 4.48
C HIS A 125 5.33 0.76 5.41
N ASP A 126 6.64 0.90 5.58
CA ASP A 126 7.46 0.08 6.47
C ASP A 126 6.98 0.21 7.93
N ARG A 127 6.68 1.44 8.37
CA ARG A 127 6.07 1.72 9.69
C ARG A 127 4.71 1.08 9.80
N PHE A 128 3.85 1.26 8.79
CA PHE A 128 2.50 0.71 8.78
C PHE A 128 2.51 -0.82 8.97
N VAL A 129 3.29 -1.52 8.15
CA VAL A 129 3.43 -2.99 8.20
C VAL A 129 4.00 -3.43 9.56
N PHE A 130 5.03 -2.74 10.06
CA PHE A 130 5.61 -3.04 11.35
C PHE A 130 4.61 -2.84 12.49
N HIS A 131 3.95 -1.68 12.56
CA HIS A 131 2.96 -1.36 13.60
C HIS A 131 1.81 -2.37 13.62
N PHE A 132 1.21 -2.68 12.47
CA PHE A 132 0.19 -3.74 12.40
C PHE A 132 0.72 -5.08 12.90
N GLY A 133 1.95 -5.42 12.51
CA GLY A 133 2.64 -6.62 12.96
C GLY A 133 3.11 -6.59 14.42
N SER A 134 3.24 -5.43 15.08
CA SER A 134 3.92 -5.23 16.38
C SER A 134 3.00 -4.78 17.54
N THR A 135 1.86 -4.13 17.25
CA THR A 135 0.94 -3.61 18.28
C THR A 135 -0.52 -3.98 18.08
N GLN A 136 -1.01 -4.04 16.84
CA GLN A 136 -2.45 -4.18 16.57
C GLN A 136 -3.00 -5.56 16.95
N SER A 137 -4.28 -5.58 17.35
CA SER A 137 -5.05 -6.82 17.42
C SER A 137 -5.33 -7.33 16.01
N LEU A 138 -5.22 -8.64 15.85
CA LEU A 138 -5.41 -9.34 14.58
C LEU A 138 -6.61 -10.29 14.64
N ASP A 139 -7.51 -10.09 15.60
CA ASP A 139 -8.63 -11.02 15.87
C ASP A 139 -9.70 -11.01 14.77
N GLU A 140 -9.90 -9.87 14.11
CA GLU A 140 -10.90 -9.71 13.04
C GLU A 140 -10.38 -10.15 11.66
N TYR A 141 -9.12 -10.54 11.55
CA TYR A 141 -8.47 -10.83 10.26
C TYR A 141 -8.38 -12.32 9.99
N SER A 142 -8.52 -12.70 8.71
CA SER A 142 -8.40 -14.09 8.31
C SER A 142 -6.94 -14.57 8.33
N VAL A 143 -6.76 -15.89 8.22
CA VAL A 143 -5.43 -16.50 8.03
C VAL A 143 -4.76 -15.96 6.77
N ALA A 144 -5.52 -15.76 5.69
CA ALA A 144 -4.99 -15.25 4.43
C ALA A 144 -4.47 -13.81 4.58
N ASP A 145 -5.22 -12.96 5.29
CA ASP A 145 -4.82 -11.56 5.57
C ASP A 145 -3.53 -11.51 6.39
N CYS A 146 -3.46 -12.32 7.45
CA CYS A 146 -2.27 -12.43 8.29
C CYS A 146 -1.07 -12.98 7.49
N GLU A 147 -1.31 -13.84 6.51
CA GLU A 147 -0.25 -14.33 5.62
C GLU A 147 0.32 -13.20 4.75
N MET A 148 -0.52 -12.30 4.23
CA MET A 148 -0.05 -11.12 3.47
C MET A 148 0.87 -10.25 4.33
N LEU A 149 0.43 -9.93 5.55
CA LEU A 149 1.22 -9.17 6.52
C LEU A 149 2.55 -9.86 6.85
N LEU A 150 2.51 -11.17 7.11
CA LEU A 150 3.69 -11.96 7.43
C LEU A 150 4.70 -12.02 6.28
N ARG A 151 4.23 -12.15 5.04
CA ARG A 151 5.10 -12.13 3.84
C ARG A 151 5.88 -10.82 3.77
N GLU A 152 5.21 -9.69 3.98
CA GLU A 152 5.86 -8.39 3.87
C GLU A 152 6.80 -8.10 5.05
N LEU A 153 6.41 -8.43 6.29
CA LEU A 153 7.30 -8.37 7.46
C LEU A 153 8.58 -9.19 7.27
N ARG A 154 8.44 -10.40 6.71
CA ARG A 154 9.61 -11.24 6.38
C ARG A 154 10.48 -10.57 5.34
N ARG A 155 9.92 -10.01 4.27
CA ARG A 155 10.70 -9.31 3.25
C ARG A 155 11.52 -8.18 3.88
N LEU A 156 10.88 -7.32 4.67
CA LEU A 156 11.51 -6.21 5.39
C LEU A 156 12.64 -6.71 6.30
N PHE A 157 12.40 -7.75 7.09
CA PHE A 157 13.42 -8.35 7.95
C PHE A 157 14.65 -8.86 7.17
N HIS A 158 14.43 -9.57 6.05
CA HIS A 158 15.54 -10.11 5.26
C HIS A 158 16.33 -9.01 4.55
N GLU A 159 15.66 -7.99 4.03
CA GLU A 159 16.30 -6.83 3.43
C GLU A 159 17.17 -6.08 4.45
N GLU A 160 16.59 -5.73 5.61
CA GLU A 160 17.27 -5.05 6.70
C GLU A 160 18.50 -5.82 7.16
N ARG A 161 18.33 -7.11 7.44
CA ARG A 161 19.43 -8.00 7.87
C ARG A 161 20.50 -8.15 6.79
N GLY A 162 20.10 -8.26 5.53
CA GLY A 162 20.99 -8.44 4.39
C GLY A 162 21.95 -7.27 4.23
N TYR A 163 21.42 -6.05 4.19
CA TYR A 163 22.23 -4.84 4.09
C TYR A 163 23.11 -4.62 5.32
N LYS A 164 22.59 -4.81 6.53
CA LYS A 164 23.39 -4.68 7.77
C LYS A 164 24.58 -5.65 7.75
N LYS A 165 24.35 -6.93 7.40
CA LYS A 165 25.42 -7.93 7.28
C LYS A 165 26.47 -7.52 6.23
N ALA A 166 26.02 -7.03 5.07
CA ALA A 166 26.92 -6.58 4.01
C ALA A 166 27.78 -5.39 4.46
N PHE A 167 27.20 -4.37 5.10
CA PHE A 167 27.93 -3.21 5.59
C PHE A 167 28.95 -3.56 6.67
N LEU A 168 28.59 -4.44 7.61
CA LEU A 168 29.52 -4.94 8.61
C LEU A 168 30.71 -5.68 7.96
N ALA A 169 30.44 -6.52 6.95
CA ALA A 169 31.49 -7.23 6.21
C ALA A 169 32.40 -6.28 5.41
N GLU A 170 31.87 -5.16 4.91
CA GLU A 170 32.64 -4.12 4.22
C GLU A 170 33.43 -3.22 5.19
N GLY A 171 33.21 -3.32 6.51
CA GLY A 171 33.96 -2.61 7.55
C GLY A 171 33.23 -1.43 8.20
N LEU A 172 31.90 -1.39 8.15
CA LEU A 172 31.11 -0.48 8.98
C LEU A 172 31.25 -0.89 10.45
N GLN A 173 31.65 0.04 11.30
CA GLN A 173 31.86 -0.21 12.74
C GLN A 173 30.93 0.61 13.62
N ASN A 174 30.54 1.81 13.17
CA ASN A 174 29.72 2.73 13.95
C ASN A 174 28.24 2.40 13.76
N VAL A 175 27.60 1.92 14.84
CA VAL A 175 26.16 1.69 14.91
C VAL A 175 25.63 2.49 16.09
N GLU A 176 24.67 3.37 15.84
CA GLU A 176 23.97 4.14 16.86
C GLU A 176 22.54 3.63 17.00
N GLU A 177 22.18 3.19 18.20
CA GLU A 177 20.81 2.84 18.53
C GLU A 177 20.08 4.08 19.06
N LEU A 178 18.99 4.42 18.39
CA LEU A 178 18.15 5.57 18.68
C LEU A 178 16.78 5.06 19.10
N SER A 179 16.10 5.77 20.00
CA SER A 179 14.70 5.46 20.32
C SER A 179 13.82 5.76 19.10
N GLY A 180 13.24 4.72 18.51
CA GLY A 180 12.21 4.85 17.48
C GLY A 180 10.83 4.86 18.10
N ASP A 181 10.01 5.88 17.79
CA ASP A 181 8.57 5.78 18.03
C ASP A 181 7.96 4.84 16.98
N VAL A 182 7.05 3.98 17.42
CA VAL A 182 6.35 2.96 16.62
C VAL A 182 4.87 3.32 16.39
N MET A 183 4.33 4.34 17.06
CA MET A 183 2.91 4.70 17.02
C MET A 183 2.46 5.29 15.66
N LEU A 184 1.25 4.97 15.19
CA LEU A 184 0.71 5.59 13.96
C LEU A 184 -0.13 6.83 14.33
N ASP A 185 0.54 7.89 14.76
CA ASP A 185 -0.06 9.19 15.08
C ASP A 185 0.62 10.35 14.31
N GLU A 186 0.00 11.53 14.34
CA GLU A 186 0.45 12.72 13.60
C GLU A 186 1.86 13.14 14.00
N GLN A 187 2.17 13.15 15.30
CA GLN A 187 3.49 13.54 15.83
C GLN A 187 4.60 12.58 15.37
N SER A 188 4.32 11.29 15.40
CA SER A 188 5.21 10.25 14.89
C SER A 188 5.44 10.34 13.38
N MET A 189 4.40 10.70 12.64
CA MET A 189 4.48 10.84 11.18
C MET A 189 5.34 12.05 10.78
N ASP A 190 5.26 13.17 11.50
CA ASP A 190 6.13 14.33 11.28
C ASP A 190 7.62 13.98 11.43
N VAL A 191 7.95 13.07 12.35
CA VAL A 191 9.32 12.56 12.56
C VAL A 191 9.77 11.64 11.41
N ASP A 192 8.86 10.86 10.83
CA ASP A 192 9.16 10.03 9.65
C ASP A 192 9.34 10.86 8.39
N ASP A 193 8.62 11.98 8.28
CA ASP A 193 8.69 12.90 7.14
C ASP A 193 10.03 13.62 7.04
N VAL A 194 10.73 13.85 8.16
CA VAL A 194 12.10 14.36 8.12
C VAL A 194 13.14 13.26 7.85
N ARG A 195 12.82 11.99 8.11
CA ARG A 195 13.74 10.86 7.91
C ARG A 195 13.65 10.29 6.50
N GLN A 196 14.09 11.06 5.52
CA GLN A 196 14.04 10.65 4.11
C GLN A 196 15.41 10.34 3.53
N CYS A 197 15.46 9.34 2.64
CA CYS A 197 16.66 9.09 1.86
C CYS A 197 16.94 10.27 0.92
N PHE A 198 18.17 10.78 0.94
CA PHE A 198 18.58 11.93 0.12
C PHE A 198 18.28 11.74 -1.38
N LEU A 199 18.37 10.51 -1.88
CA LEU A 199 18.23 10.16 -3.29
C LEU A 199 16.79 9.80 -3.65
N CYS A 200 16.28 8.68 -3.11
CA CYS A 200 14.97 8.15 -3.51
C CYS A 200 13.80 8.64 -2.68
N LYS A 201 14.03 9.52 -1.70
CA LYS A 201 13.03 10.11 -0.80
C LYS A 201 12.19 9.13 0.03
N HIS A 202 12.57 7.85 0.06
CA HIS A 202 11.96 6.84 0.93
C HIS A 202 12.04 7.23 2.40
N ASN A 203 10.93 7.14 3.13
CA ASN A 203 10.91 7.30 4.59
C ASN A 203 11.68 6.14 5.25
N VAL A 204 12.73 6.49 5.97
CA VAL A 204 13.67 5.57 6.60
C VAL A 204 13.17 5.24 8.01
N PHE A 205 12.39 4.18 8.12
CA PHE A 205 11.79 3.78 9.39
C PHE A 205 12.68 2.90 10.27
N PHE A 206 13.23 1.80 9.73
CA PHE A 206 14.02 0.84 10.53
C PHE A 206 15.44 1.34 10.80
N SER A 207 16.23 1.51 9.74
CA SER A 207 17.60 2.01 9.83
C SER A 207 18.03 2.80 8.60
N GLY A 208 18.92 3.75 8.83
CA GLY A 208 19.51 4.62 7.81
C GLY A 208 21.01 4.75 7.99
N VAL A 209 21.67 5.37 7.02
CA VAL A 209 23.11 5.59 7.06
C VAL A 209 23.41 7.06 6.84
N ILE A 210 24.30 7.59 7.67
CA ILE A 210 24.93 8.90 7.50
C ILE A 210 26.45 8.72 7.36
N CYS A 211 27.14 9.74 6.86
CA CYS A 211 28.60 9.74 6.78
C CYS A 211 29.17 10.95 7.52
N VAL A 212 30.33 10.78 8.16
CA VAL A 212 31.03 11.87 8.85
C VAL A 212 31.33 13.08 7.96
N CYS A 213 31.41 12.89 6.63
CA CYS A 213 31.63 14.00 5.69
C CYS A 213 30.39 14.90 5.51
N ASN A 214 29.19 14.38 5.77
CA ASN A 214 27.94 15.14 5.76
C ASN A 214 26.88 14.43 6.64
N PRO A 215 26.86 14.72 7.95
CA PRO A 215 25.93 14.10 8.89
C PRO A 215 24.45 14.38 8.59
N ASN A 216 24.15 15.50 7.92
CA ASN A 216 22.79 15.90 7.57
C ASN A 216 22.23 15.16 6.35
N ARG A 217 23.05 14.34 5.67
CA ARG A 217 22.64 13.58 4.48
C ARG A 217 22.30 12.15 4.83
N LEU A 218 21.03 11.91 5.16
CA LEU A 218 20.50 10.58 5.45
C LEU A 218 20.32 9.74 4.17
N SER A 219 20.74 8.48 4.20
CA SER A 219 20.47 7.50 3.16
C SER A 219 19.68 6.30 3.68
N CYS A 220 18.75 5.78 2.88
CA CYS A 220 18.25 4.41 3.08
C CYS A 220 19.37 3.40 2.76
N LEU A 221 19.20 2.15 3.20
CA LEU A 221 20.21 1.11 3.03
C LEU A 221 20.55 0.83 1.56
N ARG A 222 19.59 0.90 0.64
CA ARG A 222 19.84 0.66 -0.80
C ARG A 222 20.73 1.71 -1.46
N HIS A 223 20.70 2.95 -0.96
CA HIS A 223 21.40 4.09 -1.56
C HIS A 223 22.66 4.52 -0.81
N THR A 224 23.08 3.73 0.18
CA THR A 224 24.25 4.02 1.00
C THR A 224 25.51 4.14 0.15
N LYS A 225 25.70 3.32 -0.88
CA LYS A 225 26.91 3.40 -1.73
C LYS A 225 26.95 4.65 -2.61
N GLN A 226 25.80 5.20 -2.98
CA GLN A 226 25.65 6.39 -3.82
C GLN A 226 25.74 7.71 -3.03
N MET A 227 25.94 7.66 -1.70
CA MET A 227 25.88 8.87 -0.86
C MET A 227 27.13 9.76 -0.97
N CYS A 228 28.32 9.16 -1.09
CA CYS A 228 29.63 9.81 -1.25
C CYS A 228 30.74 8.76 -1.48
N ASP A 229 31.93 9.21 -1.88
CA ASP A 229 33.09 8.35 -2.15
C ASP A 229 33.85 7.88 -0.89
N CYS A 230 33.41 8.29 0.30
CA CYS A 230 34.04 7.86 1.55
C CYS A 230 33.84 6.35 1.78
N ALA A 231 34.90 5.69 2.25
CA ALA A 231 34.85 4.29 2.66
C ALA A 231 33.77 4.04 3.73
N ILE A 232 33.18 2.83 3.73
CA ILE A 232 32.07 2.47 4.63
C ILE A 232 32.42 2.65 6.12
N ARG A 233 33.69 2.48 6.51
CA ARG A 233 34.19 2.71 7.89
C ARG A 233 33.97 4.14 8.41
N LYS A 234 33.80 5.11 7.52
CA LYS A 234 33.50 6.51 7.85
C LYS A 234 31.98 6.78 7.96
N ARG A 235 31.16 5.74 7.91
CA ARG A 235 29.70 5.83 7.94
C ARG A 235 29.17 5.30 9.26
N THR A 236 28.05 5.86 9.68
CA THR A 236 27.32 5.45 10.88
C THR A 236 25.97 4.91 10.47
N LEU A 237 25.64 3.71 10.92
CA LEU A 237 24.31 3.12 10.80
C LEU A 237 23.46 3.62 11.97
N LEU A 238 22.42 4.38 11.66
CA LEU A 238 21.41 4.81 12.61
C LEU A 238 20.30 3.75 12.65
N GLN A 239 20.01 3.18 13.81
CA GLN A 239 18.99 2.16 14.00
C GLN A 239 17.92 2.67 14.95
N TRP A 240 16.69 2.80 14.45
CA TRP A 240 15.53 3.19 15.26
C TRP A 240 14.67 1.99 15.67
N VAL A 241 14.66 0.94 14.85
CA VAL A 241 13.99 -0.33 15.14
C VAL A 241 14.96 -1.47 14.86
N SER A 242 15.19 -2.29 15.86
CA SER A 242 16.14 -3.40 15.82
C SER A 242 15.63 -4.59 15.00
N THR A 243 16.56 -5.42 14.55
CA THR A 243 16.20 -6.70 13.92
C THR A 243 15.53 -7.69 14.89
N ALA A 244 15.71 -7.49 16.19
CA ALA A 244 15.03 -8.27 17.23
C ALA A 244 13.54 -7.90 17.32
N GLU A 245 13.22 -6.61 17.23
CA GLU A 245 11.84 -6.11 17.21
C GLU A 245 11.09 -6.54 15.93
N LEU A 246 11.74 -6.45 14.77
CA LEU A 246 11.19 -7.02 13.52
C LEU A 246 10.90 -8.53 13.65
N ARG A 247 11.81 -9.27 14.29
CA ARG A 247 11.60 -10.71 14.55
C ARG A 247 10.46 -10.95 15.54
N TYR A 248 10.28 -10.08 16.52
CA TYR A 248 9.16 -10.13 17.45
C TYR A 248 7.83 -9.94 16.72
N ALA A 249 7.71 -8.93 15.85
CA ALA A 249 6.51 -8.72 15.03
C ALA A 249 6.16 -9.95 14.18
N ILE A 250 7.16 -10.53 13.49
CA ILE A 250 7.00 -11.78 12.73
C ILE A 250 6.46 -12.91 13.63
N ARG A 251 7.04 -13.10 14.82
CA ARG A 251 6.61 -14.15 15.75
C ARG A 251 5.18 -13.93 16.23
N ARG A 252 4.77 -12.69 16.55
CA ARG A 252 3.40 -12.42 17.01
C ARG A 252 2.37 -12.78 15.93
N VAL A 253 2.60 -12.35 14.68
CA VAL A 253 1.73 -12.72 13.55
C VAL A 253 1.69 -14.24 13.35
N GLN A 254 2.83 -14.93 13.42
CA GLN A 254 2.88 -16.39 13.31
C GLN A 254 2.11 -17.12 14.42
N THR A 255 2.16 -16.62 15.65
CA THR A 255 1.40 -17.18 16.77
C THR A 255 -0.10 -16.99 16.55
N LYS A 256 -0.53 -15.79 16.15
CA LYS A 256 -1.95 -15.54 15.85
C LYS A 256 -2.45 -16.41 14.70
N MET A 257 -1.69 -16.55 13.62
CA MET A 257 -2.05 -17.42 12.50
C MET A 257 -2.22 -18.89 12.92
N ARG A 258 -1.45 -19.37 13.90
CA ARG A 258 -1.61 -20.73 14.44
C ARG A 258 -2.91 -20.86 15.23
N ALA A 259 -3.19 -19.91 16.12
CA ALA A 259 -4.45 -19.88 16.86
C ALA A 259 -5.69 -19.86 15.93
N LEU A 260 -5.69 -19.00 14.90
CA LEU A 260 -6.79 -18.92 13.93
C LEU A 260 -6.99 -20.23 13.15
N LYS A 261 -5.91 -20.96 12.84
CA LYS A 261 -5.99 -22.27 12.17
C LYS A 261 -6.55 -23.35 13.09
N GLU A 262 -6.21 -23.30 14.37
CA GLU A 262 -6.71 -24.23 15.38
C GLU A 262 -8.22 -24.01 15.64
N GLU A 263 -8.67 -22.75 15.72
CA GLU A 263 -10.09 -22.36 15.83
C GLU A 263 -10.91 -22.75 14.58
N GLY A 264 -10.33 -22.62 13.39
CA GLY A 264 -10.93 -23.10 12.13
C GLY A 264 -10.95 -24.63 11.99
N GLY A 265 -10.05 -25.33 12.68
CA GLY A 265 -9.98 -26.79 12.70
C GLY A 265 -11.00 -27.42 13.65
N THR A 266 -11.21 -26.82 14.82
CA THR A 266 -12.19 -27.29 15.82
C THR A 266 -13.63 -27.08 15.35
N SER A 267 -13.91 -25.98 14.64
CA SER A 267 -15.22 -25.72 14.02
C SER A 267 -15.59 -26.72 12.90
N ASN A 268 -14.60 -27.25 12.17
CA ASN A 268 -14.82 -28.31 11.18
C ASN A 268 -15.03 -29.70 11.82
N LEU A 269 -14.34 -30.03 12.91
CA LEU A 269 -14.59 -31.24 13.72
C LEU A 269 -15.97 -31.19 14.39
N SER A 270 -16.39 -29.98 14.79
CA SER A 270 -17.75 -29.48 14.98
C SER A 270 -18.85 -30.15 14.16
N GLN A 271 -18.73 -29.94 12.86
CA GLN A 271 -19.73 -30.29 11.85
C GLN A 271 -19.65 -31.75 11.42
N LEU A 272 -18.49 -32.40 11.58
CA LEU A 272 -18.30 -33.82 11.27
C LEU A 272 -18.92 -34.78 12.31
N GLN A 273 -19.26 -34.32 13.52
CA GLN A 273 -19.92 -35.15 14.55
C GLN A 273 -21.46 -35.08 14.53
N LEU A 274 -22.08 -34.29 13.65
CA LEU A 274 -23.55 -34.14 13.54
C LEU A 274 -24.13 -34.50 12.16
N GLY A 275 -23.35 -35.15 11.27
CA GLY A 275 -23.75 -35.44 9.89
C GLY A 275 -24.06 -36.89 9.58
N GLY A 276 -25.05 -37.49 10.26
CA GLY A 276 -25.71 -38.71 9.78
C GLY A 276 -26.77 -38.35 8.73
N SER A 277 -26.56 -38.79 7.49
CA SER A 277 -27.49 -38.79 6.34
C SER A 277 -28.10 -37.45 5.89
N ALA A 278 -27.60 -36.91 4.77
CA ALA A 278 -28.43 -36.43 3.67
C ALA A 278 -27.53 -36.09 2.46
N ILE A 279 -27.80 -36.75 1.34
CA ILE A 279 -27.36 -36.35 0.00
C ILE A 279 -28.25 -35.17 -0.40
N CYS A 280 -27.67 -33.98 -0.62
CA CYS A 280 -28.37 -32.84 -1.24
C CYS A 280 -27.41 -32.07 -2.15
N ASP A 281 -27.93 -31.74 -3.33
CA ASP A 281 -27.26 -31.21 -4.51
C ASP A 281 -26.52 -29.87 -4.36
N ALA A 282 -25.56 -29.70 -5.28
CA ALA A 282 -24.84 -28.47 -5.54
C ALA A 282 -25.75 -27.43 -6.23
N SER A 283 -26.45 -26.60 -5.44
CA SER A 283 -26.98 -25.30 -5.87
C SER A 283 -27.58 -24.52 -4.70
N ALA A 284 -26.79 -23.68 -4.01
CA ALA A 284 -27.27 -22.50 -3.27
C ALA A 284 -26.13 -21.80 -2.52
N VAL A 285 -25.50 -20.80 -3.13
CA VAL A 285 -24.93 -19.67 -2.38
C VAL A 285 -25.41 -18.39 -3.07
N SER A 286 -26.69 -18.11 -2.86
CA SER A 286 -27.32 -16.85 -3.19
C SER A 286 -28.31 -16.55 -2.08
N HIS A 287 -27.85 -15.98 -0.96
CA HIS A 287 -28.62 -15.07 -0.11
C HIS A 287 -27.68 -14.50 0.96
N GLY A 288 -27.60 -13.16 0.99
CA GLY A 288 -26.73 -12.42 1.90
C GLY A 288 -26.43 -10.98 1.49
N PHE A 289 -26.96 -10.48 0.37
CA PHE A 289 -27.09 -9.05 0.07
C PHE A 289 -28.33 -8.86 -0.81
N GLN A 290 -29.51 -8.84 -0.18
CA GLN A 290 -30.71 -8.32 -0.83
C GLN A 290 -31.18 -7.11 -0.03
N ASN A 291 -31.37 -6.01 -0.75
CA ASN A 291 -31.84 -4.69 -0.34
C ASN A 291 -30.78 -3.68 0.16
N CYS A 292 -29.86 -3.32 -0.73
CA CYS A 292 -29.39 -1.93 -0.79
C CYS A 292 -29.23 -1.52 -2.26
N SER A 293 -30.27 -0.93 -2.84
CA SER A 293 -30.32 -0.45 -4.23
C SER A 293 -29.44 0.78 -4.51
N SER A 294 -28.58 1.19 -3.57
CA SER A 294 -27.88 2.48 -3.57
C SER A 294 -26.36 2.39 -3.74
N VAL A 295 -25.81 1.19 -3.94
CA VAL A 295 -24.36 1.01 -4.14
C VAL A 295 -24.06 0.75 -5.62
N LYS A 296 -23.56 1.77 -6.32
CA LYS A 296 -22.97 1.59 -7.65
C LYS A 296 -21.51 1.19 -7.49
N VAL A 297 -21.28 -0.10 -7.32
CA VAL A 297 -19.93 -0.67 -7.40
C VAL A 297 -19.49 -0.65 -8.85
N CYS A 298 -18.31 -0.08 -9.13
CA CYS A 298 -17.60 -0.42 -10.37
C CYS A 298 -17.12 -1.87 -10.23
N HIS A 299 -18.03 -2.83 -10.44
CA HIS A 299 -17.72 -4.27 -10.40
C HIS A 299 -16.81 -4.59 -11.59
N MET A 300 -15.52 -4.52 -11.34
CA MET A 300 -14.49 -5.02 -12.23
C MET A 300 -14.39 -6.53 -11.99
N PHE A 301 -15.17 -7.30 -12.76
CA PHE A 301 -15.00 -8.75 -12.81
C PHE A 301 -13.54 -9.10 -13.17
N MET A 302 -12.94 -9.97 -12.36
CA MET A 302 -11.71 -10.70 -12.67
C MET A 302 -11.94 -11.64 -13.85
#